data_AF-A0A3P6EPS0-F1
#
_entry.id   AF-A0A3P6EPS0-F1
#
_cell.length_a   1.000
_cell.length_b   1.000
_cell.length_c   1.000
_cell.angle_alpha   90.00
_cell.angle_beta   90.00
_cell.angle_gamma   90.00
#
_symmetry.space_group_name_H-M   'P 1'
#
loop_
_entity.id
_entity.type
_entity.pdbx_description
1 polymer ?
#
loop_
_entity_poly.entity_id
_entity_poly.type
_entity_poly.pdbx_seq_one_letter_code
_entity_poly.pdbx_strand_id
1 'polypeptide(L)'
;MHMNPILKLALVWFILLASVLVSFAELEFGHCERVVKEWADTSSSREEHPPNIDKRSLQDLLFFLHVPRTGGRTYFHCFLRKLYDNAEECPRSYDKLHFDPRKQKCKLLATHDDYSLMSKLPRERTSVMTIVRDPVARVLSTYEFSVEVAARFLVHPNLTSATRMSGRIRKNNVISTLDIWPWKYLVPWMRQDLFARRDARKLKGVVIIEDDNPYDMEEMLMPLHKYLDTPTAHDIIHNGATFQIAGLTNNSRLSEAHEVRHCVQKYRNLGEPVLQVAKRRLDSMLYVGLTEEHRESASLFANVVGSQVLSQLVTSNATAKTKTTKSEASVTVSESGSDKSEIQNGTSDKIEAKSGNMTVKTLMEVYEGCITHLRKSQGTRRVNSLKRISPANFTRGTRARVPNEVIQQIKSLNNLDVELYKYAKEIFVKEHELVSKKMVSTSKRSIVDLQNVFGEMEGEKLWKFVSVALMLLLLFLLYLFVNARRRITSKVKI
;
A
#
# COMPACT_ATOMS: atom_id res chain seq x y z
N MET A 1 -2.63 -18.18 67.06
CA MET A 1 -3.60 -17.21 66.48
C MET A 1 -4.73 -18.00 65.82
N HIS A 2 -5.93 -18.01 66.41
CA HIS A 2 -7.11 -18.58 65.76
C HIS A 2 -7.67 -17.58 64.75
N MET A 3 -7.62 -17.91 63.45
CA MET A 3 -8.29 -17.13 62.42
C MET A 3 -9.80 -17.07 62.70
N ASN A 4 -10.36 -15.87 62.65
CA ASN A 4 -11.79 -15.60 62.81
C ASN A 4 -12.61 -16.49 61.84
N PRO A 5 -13.68 -17.18 62.31
CA PRO A 5 -14.50 -18.05 61.46
C PRO A 5 -15.12 -17.33 60.24
N ILE A 6 -15.40 -16.03 60.33
CA ILE A 6 -15.87 -15.20 59.21
C ILE A 6 -14.78 -15.08 58.13
N LEU A 7 -13.53 -14.92 58.55
CA LEU A 7 -12.38 -14.84 57.64
C LEU A 7 -12.12 -16.18 56.94
N LYS A 8 -12.35 -17.31 57.63
CA LYS A 8 -12.27 -18.65 57.02
C LYS A 8 -13.37 -18.86 55.97
N LEU A 9 -14.60 -18.44 56.27
CA LEU A 9 -15.72 -18.54 55.32
C LEU A 9 -15.48 -17.66 54.09
N ALA A 10 -15.00 -16.44 54.28
CA ALA A 10 -14.62 -15.54 53.18
C ALA A 10 -13.51 -16.17 52.31
N LEU A 11 -12.48 -16.77 52.92
CA LEU A 11 -11.41 -17.44 52.18
C LEU A 11 -11.92 -18.61 51.33
N VAL A 12 -12.84 -19.42 51.86
CA VAL A 12 -13.46 -20.52 51.11
C VAL A 12 -14.28 -19.98 49.93
N TRP A 13 -15.05 -18.92 50.13
CA TRP A 13 -15.80 -18.25 49.04
C TRP A 13 -14.86 -17.66 47.97
N PHE A 14 -13.76 -17.02 48.37
CA PHE A 14 -12.75 -16.52 47.43
C PHE A 14 -12.10 -17.65 46.62
N ILE A 15 -11.79 -18.78 47.26
CA ILE A 15 -11.22 -19.96 46.58
C ILE A 15 -12.24 -20.57 45.61
N LEU A 16 -13.50 -20.71 46.01
CA LEU A 16 -14.57 -21.21 45.14
C LEU A 16 -14.79 -20.27 43.95
N LEU A 17 -14.87 -18.96 44.18
CA LEU A 17 -15.01 -17.97 43.11
C LEU A 17 -13.82 -17.99 42.15
N ALA A 18 -12.59 -18.08 42.68
CA ALA A 18 -11.38 -18.21 41.86
C ALA A 18 -11.40 -19.50 41.02
N SER A 19 -11.82 -20.63 41.58
CA SER A 19 -11.93 -21.90 40.85
C SER A 19 -12.95 -21.86 39.72
N VAL A 20 -14.08 -21.18 39.95
CA VAL A 20 -15.11 -20.96 38.94
C VAL A 20 -14.59 -20.07 37.82
N LEU A 21 -13.92 -18.96 38.16
CA LEU A 21 -13.32 -18.05 37.17
C LEU A 21 -12.24 -18.73 36.32
N VAL A 22 -11.39 -19.57 36.93
CA VAL A 22 -10.38 -20.37 36.21
C VAL A 22 -11.07 -21.35 35.25
N SER A 23 -12.10 -22.05 35.70
CA SER A 23 -12.85 -23.00 34.87
C SER A 23 -13.50 -22.32 33.65
N PHE A 24 -14.07 -21.12 33.84
CA PHE A 24 -14.62 -20.33 32.74
C PHE A 24 -13.53 -19.88 31.75
N ALA A 25 -12.37 -19.43 32.24
CA ALA A 25 -11.26 -19.01 31.39
C ALA A 25 -10.67 -20.18 30.56
N GLU A 26 -10.60 -21.38 31.14
CA GLU A 26 -10.16 -22.60 30.45
C GLU A 26 -11.15 -23.03 29.37
N LEU A 27 -12.46 -23.00 29.67
CA LEU A 27 -13.50 -23.32 28.69
C LEU A 27 -13.50 -22.33 27.51
N GLU A 28 -13.34 -21.04 27.80
CA GLU A 28 -13.26 -19.99 26.80
C GLU A 28 -12.00 -20.09 25.94
N PHE A 29 -10.84 -20.39 26.55
CA PHE A 29 -9.62 -20.65 25.80
C PHE A 29 -9.79 -21.86 24.88
N GLY A 30 -10.38 -22.96 25.37
CA GLY A 30 -10.63 -24.16 24.57
C GLY A 30 -11.60 -23.92 23.40
N HIS A 31 -12.59 -23.04 23.58
CA HIS A 31 -13.45 -22.57 22.48
C HIS A 31 -12.63 -21.78 21.45
N CYS A 32 -11.88 -20.78 21.90
CA CYS A 32 -11.05 -19.96 21.03
C CYS A 32 -10.00 -20.76 20.26
N GLU A 33 -9.36 -21.73 20.91
CA GLU A 33 -8.40 -22.61 20.28
C GLU A 33 -9.04 -23.41 19.14
N ARG A 34 -10.25 -23.97 19.37
CA ARG A 34 -10.99 -24.73 18.36
C ARG A 34 -11.38 -23.84 17.18
N VAL A 35 -11.97 -22.67 17.45
CA VAL A 35 -12.38 -21.71 16.41
C VAL A 35 -11.22 -21.30 15.52
N VAL A 36 -10.06 -20.97 16.12
CA VAL A 36 -8.89 -20.53 15.36
C VAL A 36 -8.30 -21.66 14.54
N LYS A 37 -8.19 -22.88 15.10
CA LYS A 37 -7.67 -24.06 14.37
C LYS A 37 -8.57 -24.45 13.20
N GLU A 38 -9.86 -24.58 13.45
CA GLU A 38 -10.85 -24.93 12.41
C GLU A 38 -10.87 -23.89 11.28
N TRP A 39 -10.80 -22.60 11.62
CA TRP A 39 -10.68 -21.54 10.63
C TRP A 39 -9.38 -21.64 9.81
N ALA A 40 -8.24 -21.97 10.44
CA ALA A 40 -6.96 -22.09 9.75
C ALA A 40 -6.93 -23.32 8.81
N ASP A 41 -7.51 -24.43 9.24
CA ASP A 41 -7.61 -25.67 8.45
C ASP A 41 -8.53 -25.48 7.24
N THR A 42 -9.71 -24.89 7.45
CA THR A 42 -10.67 -24.58 6.38
C THR A 42 -10.14 -23.51 5.41
N SER A 43 -9.34 -22.55 5.89
CA SER A 43 -8.66 -21.60 5.01
C SER A 43 -7.65 -22.31 4.10
N SER A 44 -6.92 -23.29 4.63
CA SER A 44 -5.92 -24.05 3.88
C SER A 44 -6.55 -24.87 2.76
N SER A 45 -7.62 -25.62 3.05
CA SER A 45 -8.33 -26.42 2.04
C SER A 45 -9.00 -25.55 0.97
N ARG A 46 -9.54 -24.39 1.35
CA ARG A 46 -10.09 -23.42 0.39
C ARG A 46 -9.01 -22.82 -0.50
N GLU A 47 -7.76 -22.75 -0.06
CA GLU A 47 -6.65 -22.06 -0.74
C GLU A 47 -5.78 -22.96 -1.62
N GLU A 48 -6.10 -24.25 -1.73
CA GLU A 48 -5.52 -25.14 -2.74
C GLU A 48 -5.78 -24.54 -4.13
N HIS A 49 -4.71 -24.06 -4.76
CA HIS A 49 -4.78 -23.58 -6.13
C HIS A 49 -5.04 -24.77 -7.04
N PRO A 50 -5.82 -24.61 -8.11
CA PRO A 50 -5.91 -25.66 -9.11
C PRO A 50 -4.49 -25.94 -9.62
N PRO A 51 -4.15 -27.22 -9.88
CA PRO A 51 -2.78 -27.65 -10.19
C PRO A 51 -2.16 -27.01 -11.45
N ASN A 52 -2.87 -26.12 -12.15
CA ASN A 52 -2.52 -25.59 -13.46
C ASN A 52 -2.37 -24.06 -13.54
N ILE A 53 -2.48 -23.31 -12.44
CA ILE A 53 -2.33 -21.85 -12.46
C ILE A 53 -0.94 -21.45 -11.94
N ASP A 54 -0.09 -20.96 -12.84
CA ASP A 54 1.18 -20.34 -12.44
C ASP A 54 0.91 -19.02 -11.71
N LYS A 55 1.20 -19.00 -10.40
CA LYS A 55 1.07 -17.79 -9.55
C LYS A 55 1.86 -16.59 -10.07
N ARG A 56 2.86 -16.81 -10.93
CA ARG A 56 3.68 -15.76 -11.54
C ARG A 56 3.05 -15.15 -12.79
N SER A 57 1.98 -15.75 -13.31
CA SER A 57 1.25 -15.24 -14.45
C SER A 57 0.11 -14.32 -13.99
N LEU A 58 0.09 -13.11 -14.53
CA LEU A 58 -0.98 -12.15 -14.32
C LEU A 58 -2.28 -12.67 -14.94
N GLN A 59 -3.30 -12.83 -14.09
CA GLN A 59 -4.66 -13.15 -14.47
C GLN A 59 -5.45 -11.90 -14.89
N ASP A 60 -6.68 -12.09 -15.38
CA ASP A 60 -7.54 -11.02 -15.92
C ASP A 60 -7.79 -9.86 -14.94
N LEU A 61 -7.93 -10.16 -13.64
CA LEU A 61 -8.17 -9.19 -12.58
C LEU A 61 -6.93 -9.09 -11.68
N LEU A 62 -6.36 -7.89 -11.56
CA LEU A 62 -5.37 -7.57 -10.55
C LEU A 62 -6.05 -6.98 -9.30
N PHE A 63 -6.03 -7.72 -8.21
CA PHE A 63 -6.43 -7.23 -6.90
C PHE A 63 -5.21 -6.69 -6.13
N PHE A 64 -5.12 -5.37 -6.02
CA PHE A 64 -4.19 -4.71 -5.12
C PHE A 64 -4.78 -4.64 -3.70
N LEU A 65 -4.38 -5.59 -2.86
CA LEU A 65 -4.65 -5.59 -1.43
C LEU A 65 -3.76 -4.54 -0.78
N HIS A 66 -4.30 -3.33 -0.63
CA HIS A 66 -3.54 -2.18 -0.16
C HIS A 66 -3.57 -2.10 1.36
N VAL A 67 -2.48 -2.57 1.97
CA VAL A 67 -2.25 -2.39 3.41
C VAL A 67 -2.02 -0.91 3.71
N PRO A 68 -2.78 -0.29 4.63
CA PRO A 68 -2.62 1.12 4.95
C PRO A 68 -1.20 1.46 5.41
N ARG A 69 -0.70 2.61 4.92
CA ARG A 69 0.61 3.20 5.30
C ARG A 69 1.85 2.42 4.83
N THR A 70 1.71 1.59 3.79
CA THR A 70 2.82 0.88 3.12
C THR A 70 3.22 1.50 1.77
N GLY A 71 2.86 2.77 1.54
CA GLY A 71 3.19 3.45 0.29
C GLY A 71 2.29 3.08 -0.90
N GLY A 72 1.21 2.33 -0.70
CA GLY A 72 0.34 1.90 -1.79
C GLY A 72 -0.34 3.02 -2.57
N ARG A 73 -0.55 4.20 -1.98
CA ARG A 73 -0.98 5.40 -2.75
C ARG A 73 0.00 5.75 -3.87
N THR A 74 1.30 5.59 -3.65
CA THR A 74 2.33 5.83 -4.66
C THR A 74 2.22 4.82 -5.79
N TYR A 75 2.12 3.53 -5.49
CA TYR A 75 1.96 2.49 -6.50
C TYR A 75 0.68 2.65 -7.30
N PHE A 76 -0.44 2.90 -6.62
CA PHE A 76 -1.72 3.11 -7.29
C PHE A 76 -1.66 4.28 -8.27
N HIS A 77 -1.17 5.44 -7.83
CA HIS A 77 -1.15 6.64 -8.68
C HIS A 77 -0.04 6.68 -9.73
N CYS A 78 1.16 6.20 -9.40
CA CYS A 78 2.34 6.33 -10.26
C CYS A 78 2.60 5.10 -11.12
N PHE A 79 2.07 3.92 -10.77
CA PHE A 79 2.12 2.73 -11.62
C PHE A 79 0.75 2.32 -12.15
N LEU A 80 -0.17 1.91 -11.28
CA LEU A 80 -1.40 1.22 -11.71
C LEU A 80 -2.27 2.11 -12.60
N ARG A 81 -2.42 3.39 -12.28
CA ARG A 81 -3.13 4.37 -13.13
C ARG A 81 -2.40 4.76 -14.41
N LYS A 82 -1.16 4.30 -14.60
CA LYS A 82 -0.41 4.42 -15.87
C LYS A 82 -0.54 3.16 -16.71
N LEU A 83 -0.76 2.02 -16.06
CA LEU A 83 -0.89 0.70 -16.68
C LEU A 83 -2.33 0.35 -17.09
N TYR A 84 -3.32 0.80 -16.31
CA TYR A 84 -4.75 0.52 -16.55
C TYR A 84 -5.53 1.78 -16.85
N ASP A 85 -6.50 1.69 -17.77
CA ASP A 85 -7.42 2.78 -18.06
C ASP A 85 -8.44 2.96 -16.94
N ASN A 86 -8.97 4.19 -16.79
CA ASN A 86 -9.99 4.48 -15.77
C ASN A 86 -11.26 3.61 -15.94
N ALA A 87 -11.56 3.15 -17.16
CA ALA A 87 -12.68 2.26 -17.45
C ALA A 87 -12.43 0.80 -17.03
N GLU A 88 -11.16 0.44 -16.80
CA GLU A 88 -10.74 -0.88 -16.31
C GLU A 88 -10.63 -0.92 -14.78
N GLU A 89 -10.66 0.24 -14.10
CA GLU A 89 -10.74 0.31 -12.63
C GLU A 89 -12.14 -0.13 -12.16
N CYS A 90 -12.17 -1.10 -11.26
CA CYS A 90 -13.41 -1.55 -10.61
C CYS A 90 -14.10 -0.39 -9.88
N PRO A 91 -15.44 -0.34 -9.87
CA PRO A 91 -16.18 0.59 -9.02
C PRO A 91 -15.73 0.47 -7.58
N ARG A 92 -15.34 1.59 -6.98
CA ARG A 92 -14.87 1.61 -5.60
C ARG A 92 -16.05 1.36 -4.67
N SER A 93 -15.85 0.46 -3.72
CA SER A 93 -16.78 0.30 -2.63
C SER A 93 -16.07 -0.02 -1.32
N TYR A 94 -16.50 0.65 -0.25
CA TYR A 94 -15.86 0.61 1.08
C TYR A 94 -16.75 0.03 2.18
N ASP A 95 -17.94 -0.44 1.80
CA ASP A 95 -18.92 -1.12 2.66
C ASP A 95 -19.28 -2.52 2.12
N LYS A 96 -19.72 -2.64 0.86
CA LYS A 96 -20.09 -3.91 0.20
C LYS A 96 -19.69 -3.90 -1.27
N LEU A 97 -19.36 -5.04 -1.90
CA LEU A 97 -19.17 -5.04 -3.36
C LEU A 97 -20.49 -4.68 -4.05
N HIS A 98 -20.62 -3.44 -4.54
CA HIS A 98 -21.82 -2.96 -5.25
C HIS A 98 -21.76 -3.23 -6.75
N PHE A 99 -20.81 -4.06 -7.18
CA PHE A 99 -20.67 -4.48 -8.58
C PHE A 99 -20.48 -5.99 -8.63
N ASP A 100 -20.90 -6.58 -9.74
CA ASP A 100 -20.67 -8.00 -10.02
C ASP A 100 -19.27 -8.14 -10.65
N PRO A 101 -18.28 -8.69 -9.92
CA PRO A 101 -16.92 -8.85 -10.43
C PRO A 101 -16.84 -9.85 -11.58
N ARG A 102 -17.92 -10.60 -11.85
CA ARG A 102 -18.02 -11.54 -12.98
C ARG A 102 -18.42 -10.85 -14.29
N LYS A 103 -18.91 -9.60 -14.26
CA LYS A 103 -19.26 -8.84 -15.47
C LYS A 103 -18.00 -8.24 -16.09
N GLN A 104 -17.82 -8.44 -17.41
CA GLN A 104 -16.66 -7.98 -18.15
C GLN A 104 -16.62 -6.44 -18.22
N LYS A 105 -15.58 -5.86 -17.60
CA LYS A 105 -14.95 -4.55 -17.89
C LYS A 105 -13.93 -4.14 -16.82
N CYS A 106 -13.98 -4.70 -15.60
CA CYS A 106 -12.97 -4.42 -14.57
C CYS A 106 -11.77 -5.37 -14.67
N LYS A 107 -10.55 -4.81 -14.66
CA LYS A 107 -9.27 -5.53 -14.57
C LYS A 107 -8.39 -5.10 -13.39
N LEU A 108 -8.72 -4.00 -12.71
CA LEU A 108 -7.96 -3.51 -11.56
C LEU A 108 -8.90 -3.22 -10.38
N LEU A 109 -8.66 -3.88 -9.25
CA LEU A 109 -9.32 -3.59 -7.98
C LEU A 109 -8.27 -3.18 -6.95
N ALA A 110 -8.35 -1.95 -6.44
CA ALA A 110 -7.46 -1.46 -5.40
C ALA A 110 -8.28 -0.95 -4.21
N THR A 111 -8.13 -1.60 -3.05
CA THR A 111 -8.93 -1.29 -1.86
C THR A 111 -8.15 -1.58 -0.58
N HIS A 112 -8.60 -0.98 0.52
CA HIS A 112 -8.16 -1.33 1.87
C HIS A 112 -9.02 -2.44 2.49
N ASP A 113 -9.95 -3.06 1.75
CA ASP A 113 -10.54 -4.32 2.21
C ASP A 113 -9.44 -5.36 2.47
N ASP A 114 -9.76 -6.35 3.28
CA ASP A 114 -8.85 -7.45 3.58
C ASP A 114 -9.04 -8.62 2.59
N TYR A 115 -8.23 -9.66 2.76
CA TYR A 115 -8.22 -10.81 1.86
C TYR A 115 -9.56 -11.56 1.81
N SER A 116 -10.47 -11.38 2.78
CA SER A 116 -11.81 -11.98 2.74
C SER A 116 -12.59 -11.58 1.48
N LEU A 117 -12.24 -10.48 0.83
CA LEU A 117 -12.78 -10.06 -0.45
C LEU A 117 -12.62 -11.11 -1.55
N MET A 118 -11.58 -11.95 -1.50
CA MET A 118 -11.36 -13.06 -2.43
C MET A 118 -12.52 -14.05 -2.48
N SER A 119 -13.33 -14.16 -1.41
CA SER A 119 -14.56 -14.98 -1.41
C SER A 119 -15.60 -14.51 -2.45
N LYS A 120 -15.52 -13.26 -2.91
CA LYS A 120 -16.42 -12.66 -3.88
C LYS A 120 -15.81 -12.52 -5.27
N LEU A 121 -14.52 -12.83 -5.44
CA LEU A 121 -13.80 -12.67 -6.70
C LEU A 121 -13.61 -14.03 -7.40
N PRO A 122 -13.58 -14.07 -8.74
CA PRO A 122 -13.26 -15.29 -9.48
C PRO A 122 -11.80 -15.68 -9.26
N ARG A 123 -11.53 -16.64 -8.37
CA ARG A 123 -10.17 -17.03 -7.93
C ARG A 123 -9.24 -17.34 -9.08
N GLU A 124 -9.69 -18.14 -10.04
CA GLU A 124 -8.92 -18.56 -11.22
C GLU A 124 -8.51 -17.40 -12.13
N ARG A 125 -9.18 -16.25 -11.99
CA ARG A 125 -8.99 -15.07 -12.84
C ARG A 125 -8.45 -13.88 -12.05
N THR A 126 -8.04 -14.08 -10.80
CA THR A 126 -7.61 -12.99 -9.91
C THR A 126 -6.18 -13.19 -9.44
N SER A 127 -5.29 -12.29 -9.83
CA SER A 127 -3.96 -12.15 -9.23
C SER A 127 -4.00 -11.16 -8.09
N VAL A 128 -3.39 -11.50 -6.96
CA VAL A 128 -3.29 -10.59 -5.81
C VAL A 128 -1.89 -9.99 -5.74
N MET A 129 -1.78 -8.71 -5.41
CA MET A 129 -0.52 -8.08 -5.05
C MET A 129 -0.66 -7.30 -3.75
N THR A 130 0.44 -7.13 -3.02
CA THR A 130 0.47 -6.26 -1.85
C THR A 130 1.84 -5.60 -1.66
N ILE A 131 1.88 -4.65 -0.72
CA ILE A 131 3.11 -4.01 -0.25
C ILE A 131 3.02 -3.97 1.25
N VAL A 132 4.07 -4.46 1.91
CA VAL A 132 4.19 -4.43 3.37
C VAL A 132 5.26 -3.44 3.81
N ARG A 133 5.36 -3.24 5.12
CA ARG A 133 6.22 -2.24 5.74
C ARG A 133 6.71 -2.76 7.07
N ASP A 134 7.88 -2.29 7.51
CA ASP A 134 8.32 -2.47 8.90
C ASP A 134 7.17 -2.09 9.87
N PRO A 135 6.79 -2.98 10.81
CA PRO A 135 5.62 -2.78 11.65
C PRO A 135 5.71 -1.53 12.51
N VAL A 136 6.89 -1.20 13.05
CA VAL A 136 7.08 0.00 13.86
C VAL A 136 6.89 1.25 12.98
N ALA A 137 7.53 1.28 11.81
CA ALA A 137 7.39 2.37 10.88
C ALA A 137 5.95 2.53 10.36
N ARG A 138 5.20 1.43 10.20
CA ARG A 138 3.78 1.40 9.81
C ARG A 138 2.90 2.00 10.92
N VAL A 139 3.09 1.60 12.17
CA VAL A 139 2.32 2.09 13.32
C VAL A 139 2.57 3.58 13.55
N LEU A 140 3.83 4.01 13.58
CA LEU A 140 4.18 5.43 13.69
C LEU A 140 3.54 6.24 12.56
N SER A 141 3.60 5.73 11.33
CA SER A 141 2.99 6.43 10.19
C SER A 141 1.46 6.44 10.21
N THR A 142 0.82 5.50 10.91
CA THR A 142 -0.63 5.44 11.11
C THR A 142 -1.06 6.49 12.13
N TYR A 143 -0.34 6.59 13.25
CA TYR A 143 -0.51 7.64 14.23
C TYR A 143 -0.35 9.04 13.61
N GLU A 144 0.79 9.30 12.98
CA GLU A 144 1.09 10.58 12.32
C GLU A 144 -0.01 10.99 11.32
N PHE A 145 -0.49 10.03 10.51
CA PHE A 145 -1.52 10.31 9.51
C PHE A 145 -2.90 10.56 10.14
N SER A 146 -3.25 9.83 11.19
CA SER A 146 -4.51 10.03 11.92
C SER A 146 -4.56 11.44 12.51
N VAL A 147 -3.46 11.87 13.15
CA VAL A 147 -3.30 13.24 13.67
C VAL A 147 -3.33 14.27 12.54
N GLU A 148 -2.55 14.07 11.47
CA GLU A 148 -2.49 14.99 10.32
C GLU A 148 -3.88 15.24 9.72
N VAL A 149 -4.64 14.17 9.46
CA VAL A 149 -5.96 14.30 8.84
C VAL A 149 -6.97 14.91 9.82
N ALA A 150 -6.94 14.51 11.10
CA ALA A 150 -7.81 15.07 12.12
C ALA A 150 -7.58 16.57 12.33
N ALA A 151 -6.32 17.03 12.32
CA ALA A 151 -5.95 18.43 12.51
C ALA A 151 -6.52 19.37 11.43
N ARG A 152 -6.80 18.86 10.22
CA ARG A 152 -7.44 19.63 9.15
C ARG A 152 -8.81 20.16 9.55
N PHE A 153 -9.52 19.46 10.43
CA PHE A 153 -10.86 19.85 10.87
C PHE A 153 -10.86 20.94 11.94
N LEU A 154 -9.70 21.26 12.54
CA LEU A 154 -9.60 22.32 13.55
C LEU A 154 -9.80 23.73 12.95
N VAL A 155 -9.96 23.85 11.63
CA VAL A 155 -10.48 25.06 10.96
C VAL A 155 -11.88 25.42 11.44
N HIS A 156 -12.66 24.43 11.92
CA HIS A 156 -14.03 24.64 12.36
C HIS A 156 -14.08 25.09 13.83
N PRO A 157 -15.08 25.90 14.21
CA PRO A 157 -15.20 26.45 15.55
C PRO A 157 -15.41 25.37 16.61
N ASN A 158 -16.13 24.29 16.30
CA ASN A 158 -16.41 23.18 17.21
C ASN A 158 -16.60 21.85 16.45
N LEU A 159 -16.62 20.75 17.21
CA LEU A 159 -16.74 19.39 16.67
C LEU A 159 -18.06 19.18 15.91
N THR A 160 -19.16 19.77 16.39
CA THR A 160 -20.49 19.68 15.75
C THR A 160 -20.45 20.29 14.35
N SER A 161 -19.86 21.49 14.21
CA SER A 161 -19.67 22.16 12.92
C SER A 161 -18.81 21.31 11.98
N ALA A 162 -17.70 20.75 12.48
CA ALA A 162 -16.82 19.91 11.67
C ALA A 162 -17.55 18.65 11.17
N THR A 163 -18.33 18.01 12.03
CA THR A 163 -19.07 16.78 11.71
C THR A 163 -20.19 17.05 10.70
N ARG A 164 -20.96 18.13 10.90
CA ARG A 164 -22.02 18.55 9.97
C ARG A 164 -21.48 18.88 8.58
N MET A 165 -20.36 19.61 8.50
CA MET A 165 -19.76 19.97 7.22
C MET A 165 -19.16 18.75 6.50
N SER A 166 -18.57 17.83 7.25
CA SER A 166 -18.06 16.56 6.70
C SER A 166 -19.17 15.72 6.05
N GLY A 167 -20.39 15.76 6.58
CA GLY A 167 -21.54 15.04 6.04
C GLY A 167 -22.23 15.72 4.85
N ARG A 168 -22.22 17.07 4.80
CA ARG A 168 -22.90 17.86 3.75
C ARG A 168 -22.13 17.96 2.43
N ILE A 169 -20.80 17.92 2.45
CA ILE A 169 -19.96 17.98 1.24
C ILE A 169 -19.74 16.56 0.69
N ARG A 170 -20.82 15.86 0.36
CA ARG A 170 -20.75 14.63 -0.43
C ARG A 170 -21.07 14.97 -1.89
N LYS A 171 -20.05 15.35 -2.65
CA LYS A 171 -20.18 15.36 -4.12
C LYS A 171 -20.33 13.90 -4.56
N ASN A 172 -21.33 13.61 -5.40
CA ASN A 172 -21.42 12.31 -6.07
C ASN A 172 -20.06 12.01 -6.73
N ASN A 173 -19.49 10.84 -6.47
CA ASN A 173 -18.19 10.35 -6.97
C ASN A 173 -16.91 10.86 -6.27
N VAL A 174 -16.97 11.63 -5.18
CA VAL A 174 -15.77 12.00 -4.39
C VAL A 174 -15.72 11.17 -3.10
N ILE A 175 -14.70 10.32 -2.99
CA ILE A 175 -14.47 9.48 -1.80
C ILE A 175 -13.62 10.24 -0.80
N SER A 176 -14.16 10.42 0.40
CA SER A 176 -13.43 11.03 1.51
C SER A 176 -12.52 10.02 2.19
N THR A 177 -11.41 10.48 2.77
CA THR A 177 -10.64 9.69 3.73
C THR A 177 -11.53 9.16 4.86
N LEU A 178 -12.59 9.89 5.23
CA LEU A 178 -13.55 9.49 6.27
C LEU A 178 -14.45 8.31 5.89
N ASP A 179 -14.49 7.92 4.61
CA ASP A 179 -15.32 6.79 4.17
C ASP A 179 -14.50 5.49 3.99
N ILE A 180 -13.17 5.56 4.16
CA ILE A 180 -12.24 4.46 3.85
C ILE A 180 -11.73 3.82 5.14
N TRP A 181 -11.79 2.49 5.26
CA TRP A 181 -11.11 1.77 6.35
C TRP A 181 -9.58 1.91 6.25
N PRO A 182 -8.81 2.09 7.33
CA PRO A 182 -9.21 2.22 8.73
C PRO A 182 -9.57 3.66 9.14
N TRP A 183 -9.37 4.62 8.24
CA TRP A 183 -9.47 6.05 8.52
C TRP A 183 -10.88 6.52 8.92
N LYS A 184 -11.92 5.82 8.45
CA LYS A 184 -13.32 6.04 8.86
C LYS A 184 -13.54 5.93 10.37
N TYR A 185 -12.66 5.22 11.08
CA TYR A 185 -12.69 5.11 12.54
C TYR A 185 -11.62 5.97 13.21
N LEU A 186 -10.37 5.88 12.72
CA LEU A 186 -9.23 6.56 13.35
C LEU A 186 -9.32 8.08 13.29
N VAL A 187 -9.79 8.64 12.16
CA VAL A 187 -9.83 10.08 11.98
C VAL A 187 -10.93 10.74 12.82
N PRO A 188 -12.19 10.25 12.85
CA PRO A 188 -13.20 10.82 13.74
C PRO A 188 -12.82 10.76 15.22
N TRP A 189 -12.23 9.66 15.66
CA TRP A 189 -11.75 9.49 17.02
C TRP A 189 -10.62 10.48 17.35
N MET A 190 -9.57 10.54 16.53
CA MET A 190 -8.47 11.50 16.73
C MET A 190 -8.95 12.95 16.63
N ARG A 191 -9.95 13.23 15.78
CA ARG A 191 -10.59 14.54 15.70
C ARG A 191 -11.21 14.94 17.04
N GLN A 192 -11.94 14.04 17.71
CA GLN A 192 -12.53 14.33 19.02
C GLN A 192 -11.45 14.71 20.04
N ASP A 193 -10.36 13.95 20.12
CA ASP A 193 -9.22 14.23 21.01
C ASP A 193 -8.63 15.63 20.74
N LEU A 194 -8.33 15.95 19.47
CA LEU A 194 -7.74 17.25 19.12
C LEU A 194 -8.67 18.44 19.44
N PHE A 195 -9.99 18.29 19.25
CA PHE A 195 -10.95 19.32 19.64
C PHE A 195 -11.00 19.50 21.16
N ALA A 196 -11.08 18.40 21.92
CA ALA A 196 -11.10 18.44 23.38
C ALA A 196 -9.88 19.15 23.95
N ARG A 197 -8.68 18.82 23.45
CA ARG A 197 -7.43 19.45 23.88
C ARG A 197 -7.39 20.92 23.51
N ARG A 198 -7.75 21.29 22.27
CA ARG A 198 -7.81 22.69 21.84
C ARG A 198 -8.74 23.49 22.75
N ASP A 199 -9.91 22.96 23.07
CA ASP A 199 -10.91 23.66 23.86
C ASP A 199 -10.48 23.74 25.34
N ALA A 200 -9.83 22.70 25.88
CA ALA A 200 -9.18 22.76 27.20
C ALA A 200 -8.06 23.83 27.25
N ARG A 201 -7.21 23.93 26.22
CA ARG A 201 -6.17 24.97 26.13
C ARG A 201 -6.78 26.38 26.14
N LYS A 202 -7.90 26.60 25.44
CA LYS A 202 -8.61 27.90 25.45
C LYS A 202 -9.12 28.27 26.84
N LEU A 203 -9.56 27.31 27.64
CA LEU A 203 -10.02 27.53 29.01
C LEU A 203 -8.87 27.84 29.98
N LYS A 204 -7.72 27.16 29.81
CA LYS A 204 -6.52 27.38 30.64
C LYS A 204 -5.80 28.72 30.36
N GLY A 205 -6.02 29.33 29.19
CA GLY A 205 -5.33 30.55 28.79
C GLY A 205 -3.90 30.28 28.28
N VAL A 206 -2.90 30.53 29.11
CA VAL A 206 -1.48 30.29 28.75
C VAL A 206 -1.12 28.83 29.04
N VAL A 207 -0.69 28.11 28.01
CA VAL A 207 -0.18 26.74 28.13
C VAL A 207 1.27 26.73 27.69
N ILE A 208 2.18 26.43 28.61
CA ILE A 208 3.61 26.26 28.33
C ILE A 208 3.80 24.83 27.83
N ILE A 209 4.39 24.68 26.66
CA ILE A 209 4.76 23.38 26.09
C ILE A 209 6.27 23.28 26.24
N GLU A 210 6.70 22.55 27.27
CA GLU A 210 8.12 22.43 27.64
C GLU A 210 8.87 21.43 26.75
N ASP A 211 8.19 20.36 26.31
CA ASP A 211 8.78 19.31 25.48
C ASP A 211 8.46 19.53 23.98
N ASP A 212 9.48 19.43 23.14
CA ASP A 212 9.38 19.51 21.69
C ASP A 212 9.21 18.14 21.01
N ASN A 213 9.03 17.05 21.78
CA ASN A 213 8.77 15.71 21.29
C ASN A 213 7.32 15.52 20.80
N PRO A 214 7.05 15.48 19.48
CA PRO A 214 5.69 15.43 18.95
C PRO A 214 4.94 14.11 19.25
N TYR A 215 5.61 13.13 19.86
CA TYR A 215 5.01 11.87 20.29
C TYR A 215 4.57 11.87 21.76
N ASP A 216 4.83 12.95 22.51
CA ASP A 216 4.47 13.08 23.94
C ASP A 216 3.92 14.46 24.33
N MET A 217 3.42 15.23 23.36
CA MET A 217 2.81 16.54 23.61
C MET A 217 1.36 16.43 24.09
N GLU A 218 1.11 15.95 25.31
CA GLU A 218 -0.25 15.73 25.86
C GLU A 218 -1.11 17.00 25.73
N GLU A 219 -0.60 18.19 26.04
CA GLU A 219 -1.42 19.40 25.90
C GLU A 219 -1.86 19.65 24.45
N MET A 220 -1.15 19.16 23.43
CA MET A 220 -1.44 19.40 22.01
C MET A 220 -2.30 18.31 21.37
N LEU A 221 -1.96 17.05 21.63
CA LEU A 221 -2.49 15.85 20.98
C LEU A 221 -2.27 14.62 21.87
N MET A 222 -3.04 13.55 21.67
CA MET A 222 -2.86 12.31 22.42
C MET A 222 -1.44 11.74 22.26
N PRO A 223 -0.67 11.57 23.36
CA PRO A 223 0.64 10.94 23.29
C PRO A 223 0.60 9.55 22.66
N LEU A 224 1.71 9.18 22.01
CA LEU A 224 1.80 7.92 21.28
C LEU A 224 1.55 6.71 22.18
N HIS A 225 2.13 6.67 23.38
CA HIS A 225 1.92 5.56 24.31
C HIS A 225 0.42 5.39 24.66
N LYS A 226 -0.26 6.49 24.96
CA LYS A 226 -1.71 6.52 25.24
C LYS A 226 -2.54 6.13 24.03
N TYR A 227 -2.12 6.54 22.83
CA TYR A 227 -2.75 6.15 21.58
C TYR A 227 -2.70 4.63 21.36
N LEU A 228 -1.55 3.99 21.62
CA LEU A 228 -1.33 2.56 21.42
C LEU A 228 -2.22 1.70 22.32
N ASP A 229 -2.50 2.14 23.55
CA ASP A 229 -3.28 1.37 24.52
C ASP A 229 -4.80 1.59 24.41
N THR A 230 -5.25 2.38 23.45
CA THR A 230 -6.70 2.63 23.28
C THR A 230 -7.43 1.44 22.66
N PRO A 231 -8.71 1.20 23.01
CA PRO A 231 -9.52 0.17 22.39
C PRO A 231 -9.57 0.29 20.85
N THR A 232 -9.62 1.52 20.34
CA THR A 232 -9.59 1.79 18.89
C THR A 232 -8.29 1.33 18.24
N ALA A 233 -7.13 1.53 18.88
CA ALA A 233 -5.85 1.06 18.35
C ALA A 233 -5.73 -0.47 18.44
N HIS A 234 -6.19 -1.08 19.54
CA HIS A 234 -6.25 -2.53 19.70
C HIS A 234 -7.12 -3.21 18.67
N ASP A 235 -8.28 -2.61 18.37
CA ASP A 235 -9.12 -3.07 17.29
C ASP A 235 -8.35 -2.90 15.96
N ILE A 236 -7.96 -1.69 15.59
CA ILE A 236 -7.69 -1.38 14.17
C ILE A 236 -6.23 -1.53 13.74
N ILE A 237 -5.27 -1.27 14.62
CA ILE A 237 -3.88 -0.99 14.23
C ILE A 237 -2.99 -2.19 14.47
N HIS A 238 -3.11 -2.80 15.64
CA HIS A 238 -2.21 -3.85 16.11
C HIS A 238 -2.39 -5.14 15.31
N ASN A 239 -1.27 -5.70 14.83
CA ASN A 239 -1.24 -6.84 13.89
C ASN A 239 -2.05 -6.59 12.60
N GLY A 240 -2.28 -5.32 12.26
CA GLY A 240 -3.17 -4.92 11.18
C GLY A 240 -2.76 -5.43 9.79
N ALA A 241 -1.46 -5.56 9.50
CA ALA A 241 -1.03 -6.10 8.21
C ALA A 241 -1.33 -7.61 8.12
N THR A 242 -1.04 -8.36 9.19
CA THR A 242 -1.33 -9.79 9.30
C THR A 242 -2.81 -10.03 9.22
N PHE A 243 -3.64 -9.32 9.99
CA PHE A 243 -5.09 -9.48 9.93
C PHE A 243 -5.66 -9.11 8.55
N GLN A 244 -5.12 -8.09 7.89
CA GLN A 244 -5.60 -7.73 6.55
C GLN A 244 -5.23 -8.78 5.49
N ILE A 245 -4.03 -9.34 5.53
CA ILE A 245 -3.61 -10.42 4.62
C ILE A 245 -4.34 -11.74 4.98
N ALA A 246 -4.61 -11.97 6.26
CA ALA A 246 -5.39 -13.10 6.76
C ALA A 246 -6.91 -12.94 6.57
N GLY A 247 -7.42 -11.78 6.15
CA GLY A 247 -8.87 -11.59 5.98
C GLY A 247 -9.64 -11.56 7.29
N LEU A 248 -9.01 -11.05 8.36
CA LEU A 248 -9.47 -11.03 9.74
C LEU A 248 -9.59 -9.63 10.33
N THR A 249 -9.72 -8.58 9.51
CA THR A 249 -9.93 -7.22 10.05
C THR A 249 -11.35 -7.05 10.57
N ASN A 250 -11.63 -5.96 11.32
CA ASN A 250 -13.03 -5.56 11.60
C ASN A 250 -13.81 -5.17 10.33
N ASN A 251 -13.15 -5.06 9.18
CA ASN A 251 -13.78 -4.81 7.88
C ASN A 251 -13.84 -6.10 7.03
N SER A 252 -13.59 -7.26 7.62
CA SER A 252 -13.73 -8.55 6.95
C SER A 252 -15.17 -8.81 6.54
N ARG A 253 -15.35 -9.56 5.46
CA ARG A 253 -16.66 -9.89 4.88
C ARG A 253 -17.18 -11.26 5.32
N LEU A 254 -16.36 -12.02 6.06
CA LEU A 254 -16.73 -13.31 6.60
C LEU A 254 -17.12 -13.12 8.07
N SER A 255 -18.29 -13.61 8.47
CA SER A 255 -18.76 -13.48 9.85
C SER A 255 -17.83 -14.19 10.84
N GLU A 256 -17.29 -15.35 10.46
CA GLU A 256 -16.33 -16.12 11.28
C GLU A 256 -15.05 -15.32 11.62
N ALA A 257 -14.67 -14.36 10.76
CA ALA A 257 -13.44 -13.61 10.92
C ALA A 257 -13.41 -12.76 12.21
N HIS A 258 -14.57 -12.26 12.64
CA HIS A 258 -14.66 -11.42 13.84
C HIS A 258 -14.39 -12.22 15.11
N GLU A 259 -14.87 -13.47 15.18
CA GLU A 259 -14.67 -14.35 16.32
C GLU A 259 -13.22 -14.85 16.40
N VAL A 260 -12.67 -15.31 15.28
CA VAL A 260 -11.25 -15.73 15.18
C VAL A 260 -10.33 -14.60 15.63
N ARG A 261 -10.57 -13.38 15.13
CA ARG A 261 -9.76 -12.22 15.50
C ARG A 261 -9.90 -11.86 16.98
N HIS A 262 -11.11 -11.91 17.54
CA HIS A 262 -11.33 -11.68 18.96
C HIS A 262 -10.50 -12.67 19.81
N CYS A 263 -10.55 -13.95 19.47
CA CYS A 263 -9.78 -14.99 20.13
C CYS A 263 -8.27 -14.75 20.07
N VAL A 264 -7.74 -14.32 18.92
CA VAL A 264 -6.29 -14.04 18.76
C VAL A 264 -5.86 -12.75 19.46
N GLN A 265 -6.72 -11.73 19.50
CA GLN A 265 -6.45 -10.51 20.26
C GLN A 265 -6.43 -10.78 21.76
N LYS A 266 -7.30 -11.68 22.24
CA LYS A 266 -7.37 -12.09 23.64
C LYS A 266 -6.24 -13.03 24.04
N TYR A 267 -5.95 -14.05 23.23
CA TYR A 267 -4.98 -15.10 23.49
C TYR A 267 -3.86 -15.07 22.43
N ARG A 268 -2.77 -14.35 22.73
CA ARG A 268 -1.67 -14.11 21.78
C ARG A 268 -1.01 -15.40 21.25
N ASN A 269 -1.03 -16.48 22.03
CA ASN A 269 -0.50 -17.79 21.62
C ASN A 269 -1.32 -18.44 20.48
N LEU A 270 -2.58 -18.03 20.28
CA LEU A 270 -3.40 -18.48 19.15
C LEU A 270 -3.07 -17.71 17.85
N GLY A 271 -2.09 -16.80 17.85
CA GLY A 271 -1.72 -16.04 16.66
C GLY A 271 -0.94 -16.83 15.61
N GLU A 272 -0.30 -17.95 15.98
CA GLU A 272 0.54 -18.72 15.06
C GLU A 272 -0.25 -19.32 13.88
N PRO A 273 -1.41 -20.00 14.07
CA PRO A 273 -2.24 -20.44 12.95
C PRO A 273 -2.61 -19.31 11.97
N VAL A 274 -2.93 -18.12 12.49
CA VAL A 274 -3.24 -16.93 11.67
C VAL A 274 -2.04 -16.45 10.88
N LEU A 275 -0.87 -16.39 11.52
CA LEU A 275 0.37 -16.03 10.85
C LEU A 275 0.69 -17.00 9.70
N GLN A 276 0.48 -18.31 9.90
CA GLN A 276 0.73 -19.32 8.87
C GLN A 276 -0.21 -19.17 7.67
N VAL A 277 -1.50 -18.89 7.89
CA VAL A 277 -2.43 -18.53 6.80
C VAL A 277 -1.96 -17.28 6.06
N ALA A 278 -1.56 -16.23 6.78
CA ALA A 278 -1.08 -15.00 6.16
C ALA A 278 0.19 -15.21 5.32
N LYS A 279 1.14 -16.03 5.79
CA LYS A 279 2.36 -16.40 5.05
C LYS A 279 2.04 -17.16 3.76
N ARG A 280 1.19 -18.19 3.82
CA ARG A 280 0.74 -18.93 2.62
C ARG A 280 0.09 -18.01 1.58
N ARG A 281 -0.75 -17.08 2.04
CA ARG A 281 -1.37 -16.09 1.15
C ARG A 281 -0.33 -15.18 0.52
N LEU A 282 0.65 -14.69 1.27
CA LEU A 282 1.77 -13.92 0.68
C LEU A 282 2.51 -14.74 -0.39
N ASP A 283 2.77 -16.02 -0.15
CA ASP A 283 3.43 -16.89 -1.14
C ASP A 283 2.63 -17.07 -2.42
N SER A 284 1.30 -16.98 -2.34
CA SER A 284 0.40 -17.08 -3.50
C SER A 284 0.25 -15.76 -4.28
N MET A 285 0.69 -14.63 -3.73
CA MET A 285 0.54 -13.33 -4.40
C MET A 285 1.50 -13.23 -5.60
N LEU A 286 1.01 -12.60 -6.67
CA LEU A 286 1.81 -12.26 -7.86
C LEU A 286 2.99 -11.36 -7.52
N TYR A 287 2.83 -10.48 -6.52
CA TYR A 287 3.87 -9.55 -6.10
C TYR A 287 3.71 -9.13 -4.64
N VAL A 288 4.83 -9.13 -3.92
CA VAL A 288 4.95 -8.61 -2.54
C VAL A 288 6.10 -7.60 -2.49
N GLY A 289 5.75 -6.32 -2.33
CA GLY A 289 6.73 -5.23 -2.22
C GLY A 289 7.07 -4.86 -0.77
N LEU A 290 8.20 -4.19 -0.59
CA LEU A 290 8.62 -3.62 0.70
C LEU A 290 8.66 -2.08 0.61
N THR A 291 8.21 -1.42 1.68
CA THR A 291 8.22 0.05 1.71
C THR A 291 9.62 0.61 1.93
N GLU A 292 10.43 -0.09 2.71
CA GLU A 292 11.80 0.26 3.09
C GLU A 292 12.73 0.21 1.88
N GLU A 293 12.63 -0.85 1.07
CA GLU A 293 13.36 -1.04 -0.20
C GLU A 293 12.60 -0.45 -1.38
N HIS A 294 12.25 0.84 -1.28
CA HIS A 294 11.24 1.46 -2.13
C HIS A 294 11.57 1.43 -3.63
N ARG A 295 12.83 1.71 -4.00
CA ARG A 295 13.25 1.83 -5.41
C ARG A 295 13.38 0.45 -6.05
N GLU A 296 13.96 -0.48 -5.32
CA GLU A 296 14.16 -1.88 -5.66
C GLU A 296 12.81 -2.58 -5.81
N SER A 297 11.89 -2.34 -4.88
CA SER A 297 10.50 -2.81 -4.97
C SER A 297 9.80 -2.24 -6.20
N ALA A 298 9.95 -0.94 -6.47
CA ALA A 298 9.35 -0.33 -7.65
C ALA A 298 9.90 -0.95 -8.96
N SER A 299 11.21 -1.17 -9.03
CA SER A 299 11.86 -1.85 -10.16
C SER A 299 11.37 -3.29 -10.32
N LEU A 300 11.28 -4.04 -9.22
CA LEU A 300 10.78 -5.41 -9.22
C LEU A 300 9.32 -5.45 -9.70
N PHE A 301 8.48 -4.54 -9.21
CA PHE A 301 7.09 -4.40 -9.67
C PHE A 301 7.00 -4.15 -11.17
N ALA A 302 7.80 -3.22 -11.71
CA ALA A 302 7.80 -2.90 -13.13
C ALA A 302 8.21 -4.12 -13.99
N ASN A 303 9.15 -4.93 -13.50
CA ASN A 303 9.61 -6.13 -14.19
C ASN A 303 8.68 -7.33 -14.04
N VAL A 304 7.96 -7.47 -12.93
CA VAL A 304 7.05 -8.60 -12.66
C VAL A 304 5.63 -8.32 -13.13
N VAL A 305 5.00 -7.27 -12.61
CA VAL A 305 3.61 -6.93 -12.90
C VAL A 305 3.53 -6.02 -14.13
N GLY A 306 4.33 -4.95 -14.16
CA GLY A 306 4.30 -3.95 -15.23
C GLY A 306 4.54 -4.57 -16.61
N SER A 307 5.57 -5.41 -16.73
CA SER A 307 5.91 -6.09 -17.99
C SER A 307 4.77 -6.97 -18.52
N GLN A 308 4.05 -7.66 -17.65
CA GLN A 308 2.94 -8.54 -18.02
C GLN A 308 1.72 -7.74 -18.47
N VAL A 309 1.36 -6.66 -17.76
CA VAL A 309 0.27 -5.76 -18.17
C VAL A 309 0.57 -5.15 -19.54
N LEU A 310 1.80 -4.65 -19.74
CA LEU A 310 2.25 -4.09 -21.01
C LEU A 310 2.18 -5.12 -22.15
N SER A 311 2.59 -6.36 -21.89
CA SER A 311 2.49 -7.45 -22.87
C SER A 311 1.04 -7.75 -23.26
N GLN A 312 0.12 -7.85 -22.29
CA GLN A 312 -1.31 -8.11 -22.56
C GLN A 312 -1.96 -6.98 -23.38
N LEU A 313 -1.54 -5.73 -23.17
CA LEU A 313 -2.02 -4.57 -23.93
C LEU A 313 -1.54 -4.59 -25.40
N VAL A 314 -0.28 -4.97 -25.66
CA VAL A 314 0.25 -5.11 -27.02
C VAL A 314 -0.51 -6.18 -27.80
N THR A 315 -0.74 -7.35 -27.20
CA THR A 315 -1.54 -8.43 -27.81
C THR A 315 -2.97 -7.96 -28.10
N SER A 316 -3.61 -7.27 -27.15
CA SER A 316 -4.97 -6.75 -27.33
C SER A 316 -5.07 -5.74 -28.49
N ASN A 317 -4.12 -4.83 -28.59
CA ASN A 317 -4.07 -3.83 -29.67
C ASN A 317 -3.78 -4.45 -31.04
N ALA A 318 -2.92 -5.46 -31.11
CA ALA A 318 -2.68 -6.22 -32.34
C ALA A 318 -3.97 -6.91 -32.81
N THR A 319 -4.66 -7.60 -31.90
CA THR A 319 -5.91 -8.33 -32.20
C THR A 319 -7.04 -7.38 -32.61
N ALA A 320 -7.13 -6.19 -32.00
CA ALA A 320 -8.09 -5.17 -32.38
C ALA A 320 -7.84 -4.65 -33.81
N LYS A 321 -6.58 -4.35 -34.17
CA LYS A 321 -6.20 -3.91 -35.53
C LYS A 321 -6.47 -4.96 -36.61
N THR A 322 -6.35 -6.25 -36.29
CA THR A 322 -6.69 -7.35 -37.21
C THR A 322 -8.21 -7.53 -37.38
N LYS A 323 -9.03 -7.17 -36.39
CA LYS A 323 -10.50 -7.18 -36.50
C LYS A 323 -11.04 -5.99 -37.29
N THR A 324 -10.39 -4.81 -37.22
CA THR A 324 -10.78 -3.64 -38.03
C THR A 324 -10.52 -3.81 -39.53
N THR A 325 -9.71 -4.79 -39.95
CA THR A 325 -9.46 -5.10 -41.37
C THR A 325 -10.49 -6.05 -41.98
N LYS A 326 -11.52 -6.50 -41.23
CA LYS A 326 -12.53 -7.45 -41.72
C LYS A 326 -14.00 -7.06 -41.49
N SER A 327 -14.28 -5.79 -41.17
CA SER A 327 -15.67 -5.36 -40.97
C SER A 327 -15.90 -3.93 -41.50
N GLU A 328 -16.22 -3.81 -42.79
CA GLU A 328 -16.96 -2.65 -43.30
C GLU A 328 -18.45 -3.04 -43.39
N ALA A 329 -19.31 -2.32 -42.65
CA ALA A 329 -20.60 -1.81 -43.13
C ALA A 329 -21.40 -1.15 -41.99
N SER A 330 -21.59 0.18 -42.10
CA SER A 330 -22.73 0.98 -41.62
C SER A 330 -22.84 1.18 -40.08
N VAL A 331 -23.38 2.26 -39.49
CA VAL A 331 -24.19 3.41 -39.91
C VAL A 331 -23.76 4.63 -39.06
N THR A 332 -23.76 5.81 -39.70
CA THR A 332 -23.63 7.14 -39.09
C THR A 332 -24.84 7.49 -38.24
N VAL A 333 -24.65 7.89 -36.98
CA VAL A 333 -25.62 8.72 -36.25
C VAL A 333 -24.86 9.81 -35.50
N SER A 334 -25.17 11.05 -35.86
CA SER A 334 -24.73 12.29 -35.22
C SER A 334 -25.78 12.74 -34.20
N GLU A 335 -25.34 13.26 -33.05
CA GLU A 335 -25.95 14.35 -32.24
C GLU A 335 -25.08 14.49 -30.97
N SER A 336 -24.18 15.46 -30.86
CA SER A 336 -24.33 16.90 -30.52
C SER A 336 -24.70 17.13 -29.04
N GLY A 337 -23.98 18.04 -28.37
CA GLY A 337 -24.30 18.50 -27.01
C GLY A 337 -23.08 18.69 -26.10
N SER A 338 -22.53 19.89 -26.13
CA SER A 338 -21.51 20.41 -25.22
C SER A 338 -21.99 20.44 -23.76
N ASP A 339 -21.07 20.34 -22.80
CA ASP A 339 -20.70 21.53 -22.03
C ASP A 339 -19.43 21.34 -21.21
N LYS A 340 -18.47 22.22 -21.51
CA LYS A 340 -17.30 22.53 -20.71
C LYS A 340 -17.77 23.33 -19.49
N SER A 341 -17.40 22.89 -18.30
CA SER A 341 -17.13 23.83 -17.20
C SER A 341 -15.74 23.54 -16.66
N GLU A 342 -14.86 24.47 -16.95
CA GLU A 342 -13.45 24.53 -16.61
C GLU A 342 -13.27 25.21 -15.23
N ILE A 343 -12.10 24.98 -14.61
CA ILE A 343 -11.40 25.87 -13.65
C ILE A 343 -11.74 25.72 -12.14
N GLN A 344 -10.80 25.61 -11.18
CA GLN A 344 -9.32 25.48 -11.14
C GLN A 344 -8.93 25.22 -9.66
N ASN A 345 -7.96 24.33 -9.39
CA ASN A 345 -6.57 24.78 -9.18
C ASN A 345 -5.62 23.60 -8.94
N GLY A 346 -4.62 23.50 -9.81
CA GLY A 346 -3.63 22.44 -9.90
C GLY A 346 -3.20 22.30 -11.36
N THR A 347 -2.18 23.07 -11.71
CA THR A 347 -1.58 23.28 -13.03
C THR A 347 -1.66 22.07 -13.96
N SER A 348 -2.13 22.32 -15.17
CA SER A 348 -2.21 21.39 -16.29
C SER A 348 -0.80 20.95 -16.72
N ASP A 349 -0.32 19.83 -16.17
CA ASP A 349 0.77 19.10 -16.79
C ASP A 349 0.19 18.23 -17.92
N LYS A 350 0.66 18.51 -19.15
CA LYS A 350 0.38 17.75 -20.36
C LYS A 350 0.43 16.25 -20.07
N ILE A 351 -0.68 15.57 -20.34
CA ILE A 351 -0.78 14.11 -20.29
C ILE A 351 -0.01 13.58 -21.51
N GLU A 352 1.25 13.20 -21.32
CA GLU A 352 2.04 12.48 -22.31
C GLU A 352 2.44 11.10 -21.80
N ALA A 353 1.74 10.11 -22.37
CA ALA A 353 2.15 8.77 -22.80
C ALA A 353 0.98 7.81 -22.54
N LYS A 354 0.00 7.79 -23.46
CA LYS A 354 -0.99 6.71 -23.50
C LYS A 354 -0.27 5.38 -23.78
N SER A 355 -0.66 4.36 -23.03
CA SER A 355 -0.03 3.04 -22.80
C SER A 355 0.42 2.23 -24.04
N GLY A 356 0.04 2.62 -25.26
CA GLY A 356 0.22 1.81 -26.46
C GLY A 356 1.67 1.49 -26.88
N ASN A 357 2.69 2.14 -26.30
CA ASN A 357 4.10 1.88 -26.62
C ASN A 357 5.05 1.97 -25.39
N MET A 358 4.50 1.78 -24.18
CA MET A 358 5.29 1.93 -22.95
C MET A 358 6.18 0.70 -22.72
N THR A 359 7.47 0.91 -22.48
CA THR A 359 8.41 -0.15 -22.07
C THR A 359 8.57 -0.16 -20.54
N VAL A 360 9.14 -1.23 -19.97
CA VAL A 360 9.47 -1.28 -18.53
C VAL A 360 10.39 -0.13 -18.11
N LYS A 361 11.36 0.24 -18.97
CA LYS A 361 12.25 1.37 -18.72
C LYS A 361 11.48 2.70 -18.65
N THR A 362 10.63 2.95 -19.64
CA THR A 362 9.80 4.16 -19.69
C THR A 362 8.81 4.22 -18.52
N LEU A 363 8.24 3.07 -18.11
CA LEU A 363 7.35 2.98 -16.95
C LEU A 363 8.08 3.42 -15.67
N MET A 364 9.34 3.02 -15.49
CA MET A 364 10.16 3.45 -14.35
C MET A 364 10.49 4.95 -14.39
N GLU A 365 10.80 5.51 -15.56
CA GLU A 365 11.05 6.96 -15.72
C GLU A 365 9.80 7.78 -15.37
N VAL A 366 8.62 7.36 -15.84
CA VAL A 366 7.32 7.97 -15.50
C VAL A 366 7.05 7.88 -13.99
N TYR A 367 7.37 6.75 -13.38
CA TYR A 367 7.21 6.54 -11.95
C TYR A 367 8.08 7.48 -11.11
N GLU A 368 9.37 7.61 -11.45
CA GLU A 368 10.31 8.49 -10.75
C GLU A 368 9.89 9.96 -10.83
N GLY A 369 9.44 10.42 -12.01
CA GLY A 369 8.86 11.75 -12.18
C GLY A 369 7.59 11.97 -11.34
N CYS A 370 6.66 11.01 -11.38
CA CYS A 370 5.41 11.07 -10.63
C CYS A 370 5.62 11.17 -9.11
N ILE A 371 6.58 10.40 -8.58
CA ILE A 371 6.90 10.41 -7.14
C ILE A 371 7.33 11.78 -6.66
N THR A 372 8.15 12.48 -7.43
CA THR A 372 8.72 13.77 -7.03
C THR A 372 7.60 14.79 -6.82
N HIS A 373 6.67 14.86 -7.77
CA HIS A 373 5.49 15.72 -7.66
C HIS A 373 4.56 15.30 -6.50
N LEU A 374 4.31 13.98 -6.35
CA LEU A 374 3.46 13.45 -5.30
C LEU A 374 3.99 13.77 -3.90
N ARG A 375 5.30 13.59 -3.67
CA ARG A 375 5.97 13.90 -2.39
C ARG A 375 5.89 15.38 -2.07
N LYS A 376 6.11 16.26 -3.05
CA LYS A 376 5.98 17.72 -2.88
C LYS A 376 4.56 18.10 -2.44
N SER A 377 3.55 17.62 -3.16
CA SER A 377 2.14 17.89 -2.85
C SER A 377 1.75 17.40 -1.45
N GLN A 378 2.19 16.19 -1.07
CA GLN A 378 1.93 15.62 0.26
C GLN A 378 2.64 16.42 1.36
N GLY A 379 3.88 16.84 1.15
CA GLY A 379 4.64 17.67 2.09
C GLY A 379 3.92 18.98 2.38
N THR A 380 3.48 19.71 1.35
CA THR A 380 2.71 20.96 1.51
C THR A 380 1.41 20.74 2.27
N ARG A 381 0.66 19.67 1.97
CA ARG A 381 -0.58 19.35 2.69
C ARG A 381 -0.33 19.04 4.16
N ARG A 382 0.74 18.30 4.48
CA ARG A 382 1.12 18.01 5.86
C ARG A 382 1.40 19.29 6.63
N VAL A 383 2.28 20.14 6.12
CA VAL A 383 2.63 21.42 6.76
C VAL A 383 1.37 22.24 7.03
N ASN A 384 0.47 22.37 6.06
CA ASN A 384 -0.79 23.11 6.24
C ASN A 384 -1.74 22.49 7.27
N SER A 385 -1.77 21.15 7.36
CA SER A 385 -2.62 20.43 8.31
C SER A 385 -2.13 20.63 9.75
N LEU A 386 -0.81 20.60 9.96
CA LEU A 386 -0.21 20.66 11.30
C LEU A 386 -0.14 22.07 11.89
N LYS A 387 -0.33 23.13 11.09
CA LYS A 387 -0.33 24.54 11.55
C LYS A 387 -1.20 24.78 12.80
N ARG A 388 -2.35 24.11 12.91
CA ARG A 388 -3.30 24.29 14.03
C ARG A 388 -2.96 23.49 15.29
N ILE A 389 -1.95 22.64 15.21
CA ILE A 389 -1.40 21.88 16.33
C ILE A 389 0.09 22.15 16.52
N SER A 390 0.60 23.27 16.00
CA SER A 390 1.96 23.75 16.29
C SER A 390 2.16 23.88 17.81
N PRO A 391 3.28 23.41 18.38
CA PRO A 391 4.55 23.04 17.74
C PRO A 391 4.66 21.60 17.20
N ALA A 392 3.63 20.77 17.32
CA ALA A 392 3.71 19.37 16.90
C ALA A 392 4.01 19.23 15.39
N ASN A 393 5.12 18.56 15.07
CA ASN A 393 5.55 18.33 13.70
C ASN A 393 6.19 16.96 13.53
N PHE A 394 5.71 16.18 12.56
CA PHE A 394 6.19 14.82 12.32
C PHE A 394 7.17 14.75 11.15
N THR A 395 8.41 14.41 11.45
CA THR A 395 9.48 14.15 10.48
C THR A 395 10.14 12.79 10.72
N ARG A 396 10.91 12.30 9.74
CA ARG A 396 11.72 11.09 9.94
C ARG A 396 12.70 11.25 11.11
N GLY A 397 13.30 12.44 11.27
CA GLY A 397 14.22 12.74 12.37
C GLY A 397 13.53 12.70 13.74
N THR A 398 12.31 13.24 13.85
CA THR A 398 11.58 13.23 15.13
C THR A 398 11.24 11.83 15.62
N ARG A 399 11.19 10.80 14.75
CA ARG A 399 10.96 9.41 15.18
C ARG A 399 12.06 8.88 16.10
N ALA A 400 13.27 9.44 16.04
CA ALA A 400 14.35 9.10 16.97
C ALA A 400 14.06 9.54 18.42
N ARG A 401 13.09 10.42 18.63
CA ARG A 401 12.65 10.87 19.96
C ARG A 401 11.57 9.98 20.58
N VAL A 402 11.12 8.94 19.88
CA VAL A 402 10.19 7.95 20.47
C VAL A 402 10.98 7.11 21.47
N PRO A 403 10.56 7.03 22.76
CA PRO A 403 11.26 6.24 23.77
C PRO A 403 11.36 4.77 23.36
N ASN A 404 12.46 4.11 23.72
CA ASN A 404 12.69 2.72 23.33
C ASN A 404 11.62 1.79 23.93
N GLU A 405 11.12 2.08 25.11
CA GLU A 405 10.03 1.36 25.78
C GLU A 405 8.77 1.37 24.92
N VAL A 406 8.44 2.51 24.31
CA VAL A 406 7.31 2.65 23.38
C VAL A 406 7.58 1.88 22.09
N ILE A 407 8.82 1.87 21.57
CA ILE A 407 9.18 1.03 20.42
C ILE A 407 9.00 -0.46 20.74
N GLN A 408 9.39 -0.93 21.93
CA GLN A 408 9.18 -2.31 22.35
C GLN A 408 7.69 -2.63 22.55
N GLN A 409 6.92 -1.70 23.11
CA GLN A 409 5.47 -1.80 23.20
C GLN A 409 4.84 -1.99 21.81
N ILE A 410 5.23 -1.18 20.82
CA ILE A 410 4.74 -1.33 19.43
C ILE A 410 5.07 -2.72 18.90
N LYS A 411 6.32 -3.19 19.05
CA LYS A 411 6.72 -4.54 18.60
C LYS A 411 5.93 -5.64 19.30
N SER A 412 5.72 -5.53 20.61
CA SER A 412 4.93 -6.52 21.37
C SER A 412 3.47 -6.57 20.93
N LEU A 413 2.86 -5.42 20.68
CA LEU A 413 1.47 -5.33 20.21
C LEU A 413 1.32 -5.77 18.75
N ASN A 414 2.41 -5.76 17.98
CA ASN A 414 2.45 -6.08 16.56
C ASN A 414 3.35 -7.31 16.29
N ASN A 415 3.34 -8.28 17.20
CA ASN A 415 4.21 -9.46 17.14
C ASN A 415 4.02 -10.28 15.86
N LEU A 416 2.78 -10.44 15.38
CA LEU A 416 2.50 -11.17 14.15
C LEU A 416 2.98 -10.38 12.93
N ASP A 417 2.78 -9.05 12.91
CA ASP A 417 3.27 -8.19 11.83
C ASP A 417 4.81 -8.22 11.75
N VAL A 418 5.51 -8.35 12.89
CA VAL A 418 6.98 -8.50 12.93
C VAL A 418 7.41 -9.77 12.22
N GLU A 419 6.80 -10.91 12.53
CA GLU A 419 7.13 -12.18 11.88
C GLU A 419 6.68 -12.21 10.41
N LEU A 420 5.53 -11.63 10.08
CA LEU A 420 5.07 -11.51 8.70
C LEU A 420 6.02 -10.65 7.86
N TYR A 421 6.50 -9.53 8.41
CA TYR A 421 7.45 -8.65 7.72
C TYR A 421 8.81 -9.33 7.50
N LYS A 422 9.29 -10.13 8.47
CA LYS A 422 10.48 -10.98 8.26
C LYS A 422 10.27 -11.94 7.08
N TYR A 423 9.14 -12.62 7.03
CA TYR A 423 8.81 -13.53 5.95
C TYR A 423 8.71 -12.82 4.59
N ALA A 424 8.07 -11.65 4.55
CA ALA A 424 7.97 -10.85 3.33
C ALA A 424 9.33 -10.41 2.79
N LYS A 425 10.33 -10.16 3.65
CA LYS A 425 11.71 -9.90 3.22
C LYS A 425 12.34 -11.11 2.53
N GLU A 426 12.06 -12.33 3.01
CA GLU A 426 12.54 -13.55 2.35
C GLU A 426 11.91 -13.73 0.96
N ILE A 427 10.61 -13.48 0.83
CA ILE A 427 9.92 -13.47 -0.49
C ILE A 427 10.59 -12.45 -1.41
N PHE A 428 10.81 -11.23 -0.91
CA PHE A 428 11.40 -10.14 -1.68
C PHE A 428 12.79 -10.47 -2.23
N VAL A 429 13.67 -11.03 -1.39
CA VAL A 429 15.01 -11.46 -1.81
C VAL A 429 14.94 -12.53 -2.89
N LYS A 430 14.09 -13.55 -2.70
CA LYS A 430 13.91 -14.63 -3.69
C LYS A 430 13.44 -14.09 -5.04
N GLU A 431 12.44 -13.22 -5.05
CA GLU A 431 11.91 -12.63 -6.29
C GLU A 431 12.93 -11.70 -6.97
N HIS A 432 13.67 -10.92 -6.19
CA HIS A 432 14.73 -10.06 -6.71
C HIS A 432 15.85 -10.86 -7.40
N GLU A 433 16.31 -11.95 -6.78
CA GLU A 433 17.32 -12.84 -7.38
C GLU A 433 16.82 -13.48 -8.68
N LEU A 434 15.56 -13.92 -8.71
CA LEU A 434 14.96 -14.56 -9.89
C LEU A 434 14.88 -13.59 -11.07
N VAL A 435 14.40 -12.36 -10.84
CA VAL A 435 14.35 -11.33 -11.88
C VAL A 435 15.76 -10.98 -12.36
N SER A 436 16.72 -10.84 -11.45
CA SER A 436 18.12 -10.57 -11.80
C SER A 436 18.71 -11.67 -12.69
N LYS A 437 18.50 -12.95 -12.35
CA LYS A 437 18.93 -14.10 -13.16
C LYS A 437 18.27 -14.10 -14.54
N LYS A 438 16.97 -13.80 -14.63
CA LYS A 438 16.25 -13.71 -15.90
C LYS A 438 16.80 -12.61 -16.79
N MET A 439 17.10 -11.43 -16.23
CA MET A 439 17.69 -10.31 -16.98
C MET A 439 19.08 -10.64 -17.52
N VAL A 440 19.94 -11.29 -16.71
CA VAL A 440 21.28 -11.73 -17.15
C VAL A 440 21.17 -12.79 -18.25
N SER A 441 20.25 -13.75 -18.14
CA SER A 441 20.04 -14.77 -19.16
C SER A 441 19.56 -14.17 -20.49
N THR A 442 18.62 -13.22 -20.45
CA THR A 442 18.15 -12.52 -21.65
C THR A 442 19.28 -11.70 -22.29
N SER A 443 20.11 -11.04 -21.49
CA SER A 443 21.28 -10.32 -21.99
C SER A 443 22.29 -11.25 -22.67
N LYS A 444 22.62 -12.40 -22.06
CA LYS A 444 23.48 -13.42 -22.68
C LYS A 444 22.91 -13.94 -23.99
N ARG A 445 21.60 -14.22 -24.04
CA ARG A 445 20.93 -14.65 -25.28
C ARG A 445 20.99 -13.57 -26.36
N SER A 446 20.75 -12.30 -26.00
CA SER A 446 20.87 -11.19 -26.95
C SER A 446 22.29 -10.99 -27.47
N ILE A 447 23.32 -11.26 -26.66
CA ILE A 447 24.73 -11.22 -27.08
C ILE A 447 25.02 -12.37 -28.05
N VAL A 448 24.55 -13.58 -27.75
CA VAL A 448 24.72 -14.74 -28.65
C VAL A 448 23.96 -14.57 -29.97
N ASP A 449 22.73 -14.03 -29.93
CA ASP A 449 21.96 -13.72 -31.15
C ASP A 449 22.65 -12.63 -31.98
N LEU A 450 23.21 -11.61 -31.32
CA LEU A 450 24.01 -10.57 -31.99
C LEU A 450 25.28 -11.18 -32.60
N GLN A 451 25.94 -12.09 -31.89
CA GLN A 451 27.16 -12.76 -32.34
C GLN A 451 26.89 -13.74 -33.49
N ASN A 452 25.71 -14.35 -33.55
CA ASN A 452 25.26 -15.17 -34.69
C ASN A 452 24.92 -14.30 -35.91
N VAL A 453 24.28 -13.14 -35.72
CA VAL A 453 24.03 -12.16 -36.80
C VAL A 453 25.34 -11.60 -37.37
N PHE A 454 26.34 -11.38 -36.51
CA PHE A 454 27.69 -10.98 -36.95
C PHE A 454 28.53 -12.16 -37.48
N GLY A 455 28.18 -13.40 -37.12
CA GLY A 455 28.85 -14.62 -37.57
C GLY A 455 28.52 -15.03 -39.01
N GLU A 456 27.41 -14.55 -39.57
CA GLU A 456 27.03 -14.76 -40.99
C GLU A 456 27.69 -13.74 -41.95
N MET A 457 28.37 -12.72 -41.43
CA MET A 457 29.13 -11.77 -42.26
C MET A 457 30.56 -12.30 -42.46
N GLU A 458 30.87 -12.74 -43.68
CA GLU A 458 32.23 -13.12 -44.12
C GLU A 458 33.28 -12.14 -43.58
N GLY A 459 34.37 -12.66 -43.01
CA GLY A 459 35.36 -11.91 -42.21
C GLY A 459 35.91 -10.64 -42.88
N GLU A 460 35.93 -10.57 -44.21
CA GLU A 460 36.33 -9.36 -44.95
C GLU A 460 35.32 -8.20 -44.82
N LYS A 461 34.02 -8.47 -44.75
CA LYS A 461 33.00 -7.43 -44.58
C LYS A 461 33.02 -6.87 -43.17
N LEU A 462 33.25 -7.70 -42.16
CA LEU A 462 33.35 -7.27 -40.76
C LEU A 462 34.51 -6.27 -40.56
N TRP A 463 35.68 -6.54 -41.14
CA TRP A 463 36.85 -5.67 -41.02
C TRP A 463 36.67 -4.31 -41.72
N LYS A 464 35.94 -4.30 -42.85
CA LYS A 464 35.53 -3.07 -43.54
C LYS A 464 34.55 -2.25 -42.70
N PHE A 465 33.56 -2.90 -42.07
CA PHE A 465 32.60 -2.21 -41.20
C PHE A 465 33.26 -1.63 -39.94
N VAL A 466 34.14 -2.39 -39.29
CA VAL A 466 34.90 -1.91 -38.12
C VAL A 466 35.81 -0.74 -38.51
N SER A 467 36.49 -0.82 -39.66
CA SER A 467 37.34 0.27 -40.14
C SER A 467 36.54 1.55 -40.45
N VAL A 468 35.37 1.43 -41.07
CA VAL A 468 34.48 2.57 -41.34
C VAL A 468 33.94 3.16 -40.03
N ALA A 469 33.53 2.33 -39.08
CA ALA A 469 33.05 2.79 -37.77
C ALA A 469 34.14 3.53 -36.98
N LEU A 470 35.38 3.03 -37.00
CA LEU A 470 36.54 3.71 -36.40
C LEU A 470 36.83 5.05 -37.09
N MET A 471 36.77 5.11 -38.41
CA MET A 471 36.96 6.35 -39.17
C MET A 471 35.88 7.39 -38.85
N LEU A 472 34.62 6.97 -38.74
CA LEU A 472 33.52 7.85 -38.33
C LEU A 472 33.68 8.35 -36.90
N LEU A 473 34.15 7.50 -35.99
CA LEU A 473 34.43 7.87 -34.59
C LEU A 473 35.57 8.89 -34.51
N LEU A 474 36.63 8.70 -35.29
CA LEU A 474 37.76 9.62 -35.40
C LEU A 474 37.34 10.98 -35.96
N LEU A 475 36.52 10.99 -37.02
CA LEU A 475 35.95 12.22 -37.57
C LEU A 475 35.06 12.95 -36.57
N PHE A 476 34.27 12.22 -35.79
CA PHE A 476 33.45 12.80 -34.73
C PHE A 476 34.30 13.40 -33.61
N LEU A 477 35.36 12.71 -33.17
CA LEU A 477 36.31 13.24 -32.17
C LEU A 477 37.06 14.47 -32.69
N LEU A 478 37.48 14.48 -33.96
CA LEU A 478 38.10 15.65 -34.61
C LEU A 478 37.11 16.82 -34.70
N TYR A 479 35.86 16.57 -35.04
CA TYR A 479 34.81 17.58 -35.05
C TYR A 479 34.61 18.20 -33.66
N LEU A 480 34.54 17.38 -32.61
CA LEU A 480 34.45 17.86 -31.23
C LEU A 480 35.69 18.68 -30.84
N PHE A 481 36.88 18.24 -31.22
CA PHE A 481 38.13 18.94 -30.93
C PHE A 481 38.24 20.30 -31.64
N VAL A 482 37.86 20.37 -32.93
CA VAL A 482 37.83 21.62 -33.70
C VAL A 482 36.80 22.60 -33.12
N ASN A 483 35.62 22.12 -32.74
CA ASN A 483 34.60 22.94 -32.09
C ASN A 483 35.02 23.41 -30.69
N ALA A 484 35.74 22.59 -29.92
CA ALA A 484 36.31 22.98 -28.65
C ALA A 484 37.37 24.09 -28.82
N ARG A 485 38.27 23.99 -29.80
CA ARG A 485 39.25 25.05 -30.13
C ARG A 485 38.59 26.34 -30.61
N ARG A 486 37.58 26.29 -31.47
CA ARG A 486 36.84 27.49 -31.93
C ARG A 486 36.15 28.23 -30.78
N ARG A 487 35.65 27.53 -29.75
CA ARG A 487 35.06 28.16 -28.56
C ARG A 487 36.09 28.82 -27.63
N ILE A 488 37.34 28.37 -27.66
CA ILE A 488 38.43 28.95 -26.86
C ILE A 488 38.96 30.24 -27.51
N THR A 489 39.08 30.27 -28.85
CA THR A 489 39.57 31.46 -29.57
C THR A 489 38.53 32.57 -29.73
N SER A 490 37.22 32.29 -29.60
CA SER A 490 36.18 33.33 -29.65
C SER A 490 35.95 34.06 -28.33
N LYS A 491 36.63 33.67 -27.23
CA LYS A 491 36.52 34.31 -25.91
C LYS A 491 37.70 35.24 -25.57
N VAL A 492 38.64 35.42 -26.49
CA VAL A 492 39.69 36.44 -26.38
C VAL A 492 39.40 37.52 -27.42
N LYS A 493 38.61 38.52 -27.03
CA LYS A 493 38.68 39.86 -27.63
C LYS A 493 39.42 40.74 -26.62
N ILE A 494 40.56 41.26 -27.06
CA ILE A 494 41.28 42.40 -26.47
C ILE A 494 40.38 43.62 -26.51
#